data_AF-A0A2V1D2A3-F1
#
_entry.id   AF-A0A2V1D2A3-F1
#
_cell.length_a   1.000
_cell.length_b   1.000
_cell.length_c   1.000
_cell.angle_alpha   90.00
_cell.angle_beta   90.00
_cell.angle_gamma   90.00
#
_symmetry.space_group_name_H-M   'P 1'
#
loop_
_entity.id
_entity.type
_entity.pdbx_description
1 polymer ?
#
loop_
_entity_poly.entity_id
_entity_poly.type
_entity_poly.pdbx_seq_one_letter_code
_entity_poly.pdbx_strand_id
1 'polypeptide(L)'
;MAEVSVENQYFDHLVEYQVAVCKQCRYAVWPNQIEGHLRDQHGIKRKEARLVQEGIRGWVGLMQHPSELRLLGRIAKPVAQLPL
;
A
#
# COMPACT_ATOMS: atom_id res chain seq x y z
N MET A 1 11.90 20.28 -2.90
CA MET A 1 11.27 19.50 -3.99
C MET A 1 11.29 18.06 -3.53
N ALA A 2 10.16 17.49 -3.10
CA ALA A 2 10.14 16.12 -2.61
C ALA A 2 10.35 15.19 -3.80
N GLU A 3 11.51 14.55 -3.82
CA GLU A 3 11.81 13.38 -4.63
C GLU A 3 10.66 12.40 -4.46
N VAL A 4 9.82 12.26 -5.49
CA VAL A 4 8.68 11.35 -5.43
C VAL A 4 9.25 9.95 -5.52
N SER A 5 9.46 9.31 -4.37
CA SER A 5 9.92 7.93 -4.27
C SER A 5 9.05 7.02 -5.14
N VAL A 6 9.67 6.03 -5.79
CA VAL A 6 9.02 5.15 -6.80
C VAL A 6 7.74 4.51 -6.27
N GLU A 7 7.68 4.20 -4.98
CA GLU A 7 6.51 3.64 -4.33
C GLU A 7 5.29 4.56 -4.29
N ASN A 8 5.50 5.88 -4.17
CA ASN A 8 4.42 6.87 -4.16
C ASN A 8 3.72 6.99 -5.52
N GLN A 9 4.31 6.44 -6.59
CA GLN A 9 3.67 6.36 -7.90
C GLN A 9 2.57 5.30 -7.92
N TYR A 10 2.71 4.25 -7.12
CA TYR A 10 1.85 3.07 -7.16
C TYR A 10 0.89 2.99 -5.97
N PHE A 11 1.31 3.45 -4.79
CA PHE A 11 0.55 3.31 -3.55
C PHE A 11 0.38 4.65 -2.82
N ASP A 12 -0.74 4.78 -2.12
CA ASP A 12 -0.96 5.78 -1.09
C ASP A 12 -0.71 5.17 0.29
N HIS A 13 0.02 5.89 1.13
CA HIS A 13 0.17 5.53 2.53
C HIS A 13 -0.96 6.15 3.36
N LEU A 14 -1.88 5.32 3.84
CA LEU A 14 -2.92 5.74 4.77
C LEU A 14 -2.42 5.61 6.20
N VAL A 15 -1.72 6.64 6.68
CA VAL A 15 -1.11 6.66 8.02
C VAL A 15 -2.14 6.40 9.13
N GLU A 16 -3.36 6.95 9.02
CA GLU A 16 -4.44 6.75 10.01
C GLU A 16 -4.80 5.26 10.19
N TYR A 17 -4.73 4.50 9.10
CA TYR A 17 -5.06 3.08 9.07
C TYR A 17 -3.83 2.18 9.02
N GLN A 18 -2.64 2.77 8.93
CA GLN A 18 -1.35 2.09 8.84
C GLN A 18 -1.28 1.08 7.67
N VAL A 19 -1.91 1.41 6.53
CA VAL A 19 -1.96 0.53 5.34
C VAL A 19 -1.48 1.23 4.06
N ALA A 20 -1.00 0.42 3.12
CA ALA A 20 -0.71 0.84 1.75
C ALA A 20 -1.90 0.51 0.85
N VAL A 21 -2.38 1.51 0.10
CA VAL A 21 -3.51 1.34 -0.83
C VAL A 21 -3.04 1.56 -2.25
N CYS A 22 -3.29 0.59 -3.13
CA CYS A 22 -2.94 0.71 -4.54
C CYS A 22 -3.78 1.81 -5.21
N LYS A 23 -3.12 2.75 -5.89
CA LYS A 23 -3.79 3.89 -6.56
C LYS A 23 -4.67 3.44 -7.73
N GLN A 24 -4.28 2.38 -8.42
CA GLN A 24 -4.97 1.90 -9.62
C GLN A 24 -6.24 1.13 -9.27
N CYS A 25 -6.16 0.16 -8.36
CA CYS A 25 -7.30 -0.71 -8.01
C CYS A 25 -7.96 -0.38 -6.67
N ARG A 26 -7.45 0.59 -5.91
CA ARG A 26 -7.99 1.02 -4.62
C ARG A 26 -8.09 -0.11 -3.59
N TYR A 27 -7.17 -1.07 -3.69
CA TYR A 27 -7.08 -2.21 -2.79
C TYR A 27 -5.97 -2.00 -1.76
N ALA A 28 -6.26 -2.29 -0.48
CA ALA A 28 -5.26 -2.28 0.57
C ALA A 28 -4.42 -3.57 0.49
N VAL A 29 -3.09 -3.42 0.43
CA VAL A 29 -2.15 -4.53 0.21
C VAL A 29 -1.12 -4.57 1.33
N TRP A 30 -0.82 -5.78 1.81
CA TRP A 30 0.23 -5.98 2.80
C TRP A 30 1.63 -5.84 2.17
N PRO A 31 2.64 -5.34 2.91
CA PRO A 31 3.97 -5.11 2.36
C PRO A 31 4.65 -6.34 1.75
N ASN A 32 4.34 -7.54 2.24
CA ASN A 32 4.85 -8.79 1.67
C ASN A 32 4.11 -9.26 0.39
N GLN A 33 3.00 -8.63 0.05
CA GLN A 33 2.17 -8.96 -1.12
C GLN A 33 2.34 -7.95 -2.26
N ILE A 34 3.05 -6.85 -2.05
CA ILE A 34 3.16 -5.75 -3.04
C ILE A 34 3.84 -6.20 -4.33
N GLU A 35 4.94 -6.96 -4.26
CA GLU A 35 5.59 -7.46 -5.48
C GLU A 35 4.62 -8.30 -6.31
N GLY A 36 3.92 -9.25 -5.68
CA GLY A 36 2.94 -10.11 -6.34
C GLY A 36 1.76 -9.31 -6.91
N HIS A 37 1.20 -8.41 -6.11
CA HIS A 37 0.09 -7.55 -6.52
C HIS A 37 0.41 -6.73 -7.77
N LEU A 38 1.55 -6.04 -7.80
CA LEU A 38 1.96 -5.23 -8.95
C LEU A 38 2.22 -6.09 -10.19
N ARG A 39 2.78 -7.29 -10.03
CA ARG A 39 3.08 -8.18 -11.15
C ARG A 39 1.82 -8.82 -11.73
N ASP A 40 0.99 -9.38 -10.87
CA ASP A 40 -0.13 -10.22 -11.29
C ASP A 40 -1.34 -9.37 -11.71
N GLN A 41 -1.61 -8.26 -11.01
CA GLN A 41 -2.78 -7.42 -11.27
C GLN A 41 -2.50 -6.22 -12.19
N HIS A 42 -1.25 -5.78 -12.26
CA HIS A 42 -0.87 -4.57 -13.00
C HIS A 42 0.23 -4.80 -14.04
N GLY A 43 0.73 -6.04 -14.18
CA GLY A 43 1.72 -6.39 -15.21
C GLY A 43 3.08 -5.70 -15.04
N ILE A 44 3.37 -5.15 -13.85
CA ILE A 44 4.62 -4.44 -13.58
C ILE A 44 5.79 -5.42 -13.55
N LYS A 45 6.93 -5.01 -14.09
CA LYS A 45 8.13 -5.85 -14.14
C LYS A 45 8.62 -6.17 -12.74
N ARG A 46 9.06 -7.42 -12.51
CA ARG A 46 9.54 -7.90 -11.21
C ARG A 46 10.58 -6.98 -10.54
N LYS A 47 11.55 -6.48 -11.31
CA LYS A 47 12.61 -5.61 -10.78
C LYS A 47 12.02 -4.32 -10.18
N GLU A 48 11.08 -3.71 -10.87
CA GLU A 48 10.41 -2.49 -10.45
C GLU A 48 9.46 -2.75 -9.28
N ALA A 49 8.64 -3.80 -9.37
CA ALA A 49 7.73 -4.20 -8.29
C ALA A 49 8.47 -4.51 -6.98
N ARG A 50 9.67 -5.10 -7.06
CA ARG A 50 10.53 -5.34 -5.91
C ARG A 50 11.05 -4.04 -5.29
N LEU A 51 11.51 -3.08 -6.11
CA LEU A 51 11.95 -1.77 -5.61
C LEU A 51 10.83 -1.03 -4.88
N VAL A 52 9.61 -1.07 -5.44
CA VAL A 52 8.42 -0.49 -4.79
C VAL A 52 8.15 -1.18 -3.44
N GLN A 53 8.19 -2.51 -3.40
CA GLN A 53 8.01 -3.25 -2.15
C GLN A 53 9.06 -2.89 -1.09
N GLU A 54 10.34 -2.77 -1.47
CA GLU A 54 11.42 -2.38 -0.56
C GLU A 54 11.24 -0.96 -0.03
N GLY A 55 10.82 -0.01 -0.88
CA GLY A 55 10.48 1.36 -0.47
C GLY A 55 9.32 1.40 0.53
N ILE A 56 8.23 0.67 0.24
CA ILE A 56 7.04 0.65 1.10
C ILE A 56 7.32 0.04 2.48
N ARG A 57 8.17 -0.98 2.56
CA ARG A 57 8.59 -1.55 3.86
C ARG A 57 9.29 -0.55 4.77
N GLY A 58 9.84 0.54 4.21
CA GLY A 58 10.47 1.63 4.95
C GLY A 58 9.49 2.71 5.43
N TRP A 59 8.20 2.63 5.09
CA TRP A 59 7.22 3.63 5.54
C TRP A 59 7.02 3.58 7.05
N VAL A 60 7.23 4.72 7.70
CA VAL A 60 7.03 4.89 9.14
C VAL A 60 5.55 4.81 9.45
N GLY A 61 5.15 3.86 10.31
CA GLY A 61 3.76 3.68 10.71
C GLY A 61 2.94 2.80 9.76
N LEU A 62 3.59 2.02 8.89
CA LEU A 62 2.92 0.99 8.10
C LEU A 62 2.91 -0.34 8.86
N MET A 63 1.77 -1.02 8.89
CA MET A 63 1.68 -2.39 9.42
C MET A 63 2.40 -3.36 8.49
N GLN A 64 3.34 -4.12 9.05
CA GLN A 64 4.19 -5.02 8.28
C GLN A 64 3.55 -6.40 8.10
N HIS A 65 2.73 -6.81 9.06
CA HIS A 65 2.09 -8.11 9.09
C HIS A 65 0.58 -8.02 9.36
N PRO A 66 -0.24 -8.90 8.75
CA PRO A 66 -1.68 -8.94 9.01
C PRO A 66 -2.04 -9.16 10.49
N SER A 67 -1.18 -9.84 11.26
CA SER A 67 -1.38 -10.08 12.69
C SER A 67 -1.35 -8.80 13.55
N GLU A 68 -0.78 -7.72 13.04
CA GLU A 68 -0.78 -6.40 13.70
C GLU A 68 -2.12 -5.69 13.55
N LEU A 69 -2.95 -6.14 12.59
CA LEU A 69 -4.26 -5.57 12.34
C LEU A 69 -5.16 -5.74 13.56
N ARG A 70 -5.34 -4.64 14.28
CA ARG A 70 -6.46 -4.52 15.20
C ARG A 70 -7.66 -4.06 14.39
N LEU A 71 -8.72 -4.86 14.43
CA LEU A 71 -10.02 -4.43 13.91
C LEU A 71 -10.46 -3.23 14.75
N LEU A 72 -10.19 -2.03 14.23
CA LEU A 72 -10.87 -0.83 14.67
C LEU A 72 -12.37 -1.08 14.45
N GLY A 73 -13.22 -0.59 15.36
CA GLY A 73 -14.66 -0.74 15.23
C GLY A 73 -15.21 -0.15 13.92
N ARG A 74 -16.52 0.05 13.84
CA ARG A 74 -17.15 0.57 12.62
C ARG A 74 -16.59 1.97 12.27
N ILE A 75 -15.96 2.13 11.11
CA ILE A 75 -15.52 3.42 10.61
C ILE A 75 -16.74 4.16 10.06
N ALA A 76 -17.09 5.30 10.66
CA ALA A 76 -18.31 6.05 10.30
C ALA A 76 -18.13 6.96 9.08
N LYS A 77 -16.88 7.25 8.68
CA LYS A 77 -16.56 8.15 7.57
C LYS A 77 -16.02 7.36 6.36
N PRO A 78 -16.41 7.72 5.13
CA PRO A 78 -15.83 7.13 3.92
C PRO A 78 -14.32 7.37 3.85
N VAL A 79 -13.58 6.36 3.40
CA VAL A 79 -12.14 6.47 3.11
C VAL A 79 -12.00 6.73 1.61
N ALA A 80 -11.54 7.92 1.23
CA ALA A 80 -11.52 8.39 -0.16
C ALA A 80 -10.74 7.48 -1.13
N GLN A 81 -9.81 6.71 -0.59
CA GLN A 81 -8.90 5.84 -1.32
C GLN A 81 -9.47 4.43 -1.54
N LEU A 82 -10.63 4.11 -0.96
CA LEU A 82 -11.34 2.84 -1.15
C LEU A 82 -12.55 3.04 -2.09
N PRO A 83 -13.00 2.01 -2.81
CA PRO A 83 -14.24 2.10 -3.60
C PRO A 83 -15.46 2.35 -2.70
N LEU A 84 -16.43 3.11 -3.22
CA LEU A 84 -17.73 3.38 -2.59
C LEU A 84 -18.71 2.23 -2.79
#